data_AF-A0A927UT89-F1
#
_entry.id   AF-A0A927UT89-F1
#
_cell.length_a   1.000
_cell.length_b   1.000
_cell.length_c   1.000
_cell.angle_alpha   90.00
_cell.angle_beta   90.00
_cell.angle_gamma   90.00
#
_symmetry.space_group_name_H-M   'P 1'
#
loop_
_entity.id
_entity.type
_entity.pdbx_description
1 polymer ?
#
loop_
_entity_poly.entity_id
_entity_poly.type
_entity_poly.pdbx_seq_one_letter_code
_entity_poly.pdbx_strand_id
1 'polypeptide(L)'
;MKYFTDEDEFNNNMRIIKNILEEKGYVLESDHQYAYWMQYKEAVDDVVEWLMENNYDGTIKTSGSYEDIAVYGIYDSEKITYEEMQYKLLEEARKQMKDESGEVKK
;
A
#
# COMPACT_ATOMS: atom_id res chain seq x y z
N MET A 1 -7.60 16.47 5.35
CA MET A 1 -7.08 15.82 4.12
C MET A 1 -6.45 16.86 3.22
N LYS A 2 -5.25 16.57 2.71
CA LYS A 2 -4.40 17.45 1.88
C LYS A 2 -4.33 16.95 0.43
N TYR A 3 -4.27 15.63 0.25
CA TYR A 3 -4.12 14.97 -1.05
C TYR A 3 -5.45 14.46 -1.59
N PHE A 4 -6.23 13.78 -0.76
CA PHE A 4 -7.55 13.26 -1.14
C PHE A 4 -8.61 14.33 -0.89
N THR A 5 -9.41 14.66 -1.91
CA THR A 5 -10.36 15.78 -1.83
C THR A 5 -11.81 15.37 -1.63
N ASP A 6 -12.15 14.10 -1.92
CA ASP A 6 -13.48 13.54 -1.67
C ASP A 6 -13.46 12.77 -0.35
N GLU A 7 -14.15 13.30 0.67
CA GLU A 7 -14.15 12.76 2.03
C GLU A 7 -14.89 11.42 2.14
N ASP A 8 -16.01 11.26 1.46
CA ASP A 8 -16.81 10.03 1.54
C ASP A 8 -16.09 8.89 0.83
N GLU A 9 -15.52 9.17 -0.35
CA GLU A 9 -14.70 8.20 -1.08
C GLU A 9 -13.46 7.81 -0.25
N PHE A 10 -12.74 8.79 0.29
CA PHE A 10 -11.56 8.55 1.11
C PHE A 10 -11.89 7.69 2.33
N ASN A 11 -12.94 8.03 3.09
CA ASN A 11 -13.38 7.27 4.26
C ASN A 11 -13.72 5.82 3.92
N ASN A 12 -14.34 5.56 2.77
CA ASN A 12 -14.67 4.20 2.33
C ASN A 12 -13.41 3.39 1.98
N ASN A 13 -12.49 3.98 1.21
CA ASN A 13 -11.21 3.35 0.88
C ASN A 13 -10.37 3.09 2.14
N MET A 14 -10.37 4.02 3.09
CA MET A 14 -9.60 3.90 4.33
C MET A 14 -10.06 2.76 5.24
N ARG A 15 -11.37 2.47 5.28
CA ARG A 15 -11.88 1.27 5.98
C ARG A 15 -11.33 -0.02 5.38
N ILE A 16 -11.21 -0.08 4.04
CA ILE A 16 -10.65 -1.24 3.34
C ILE A 16 -9.15 -1.36 3.66
N ILE A 17 -8.40 -0.26 3.54
CA ILE A 17 -6.97 -0.21 3.88
C ILE A 17 -6.73 -0.67 5.32
N LYS A 18 -7.50 -0.15 6.28
CA LYS A 18 -7.37 -0.53 7.69
C LYS A 18 -7.56 -2.03 7.89
N ASN A 19 -8.61 -2.61 7.32
CA ASN A 19 -8.88 -4.05 7.44
C ASN A 19 -7.74 -4.90 6.86
N ILE A 20 -7.19 -4.51 5.71
CA ILE A 20 -6.06 -5.24 5.09
C ILE A 20 -4.81 -5.12 5.95
N LEU A 21 -4.51 -3.93 6.48
CA LEU A 21 -3.41 -3.72 7.43
C LEU A 21 -3.61 -4.48 8.75
N GLU A 22 -4.85 -4.66 9.20
CA GLU A 22 -5.18 -5.46 10.38
C GLU A 22 -4.88 -6.94 10.13
N GLU A 23 -5.26 -7.46 8.96
CA GLU A 23 -5.11 -8.87 8.57
C GLU A 23 -3.67 -9.25 8.15
N LYS A 24 -3.06 -8.47 7.26
CA LYS A 24 -1.79 -8.81 6.59
C LYS A 24 -0.59 -8.03 7.12
N GLY A 25 -0.82 -6.85 7.68
CA GLY A 25 0.23 -5.90 8.07
C GLY A 25 0.83 -5.09 6.92
N TYR A 26 0.35 -5.24 5.69
CA TYR A 26 0.78 -4.44 4.54
C TYR A 26 -0.31 -4.34 3.47
N VAL A 27 -0.17 -3.35 2.58
CA VAL A 27 -1.03 -3.14 1.40
C VAL A 27 -0.14 -2.87 0.19
N LEU A 28 -0.35 -3.64 -0.87
CA LEU A 28 0.27 -3.45 -2.19
C LEU A 28 -0.73 -2.87 -3.19
N GLU A 29 -0.25 -2.48 -4.37
CA GLU A 29 -1.09 -1.95 -5.45
C GLU A 29 -2.18 -2.94 -5.91
N SER A 30 -1.88 -4.25 -5.93
CA SER A 30 -2.86 -5.30 -6.18
C SER A 30 -3.92 -5.46 -5.08
N ASP A 31 -3.64 -5.02 -3.85
CA ASP A 31 -4.61 -5.04 -2.75
C ASP A 31 -5.54 -3.81 -2.79
N HIS A 32 -4.99 -2.64 -3.12
CA HIS A 32 -5.74 -1.38 -3.13
C HIS A 32 -5.05 -0.29 -3.95
N GLN A 33 -5.82 0.42 -4.79
CA GLN A 33 -5.32 1.50 -5.66
C GLN A 33 -4.55 2.61 -4.92
N TYR A 34 -4.86 2.87 -3.65
CA TYR A 34 -4.17 3.89 -2.86
C TYR A 34 -2.71 3.54 -2.52
N ALA A 35 -2.30 2.27 -2.61
CA ALA A 35 -0.91 1.91 -2.39
C ALA A 35 0.04 2.63 -3.38
N TYR A 36 -0.37 2.82 -4.63
CA TYR A 36 0.39 3.58 -5.62
C TYR A 36 0.59 5.05 -5.21
N TRP A 37 -0.41 5.64 -4.54
CA TRP A 37 -0.34 7.02 -4.08
C TRP A 37 0.62 7.21 -2.90
N MET A 38 1.09 6.13 -2.26
CA MET A 38 2.00 6.19 -1.11
C MET A 38 3.42 6.65 -1.46
N GLN A 39 3.70 6.89 -2.74
CA GLN A 39 4.89 7.62 -3.19
C GLN A 39 4.83 9.14 -2.86
N TYR A 40 3.63 9.68 -2.61
CA TYR A 40 3.42 11.11 -2.32
C TYR A 40 3.25 11.33 -0.82
N LYS A 41 4.11 12.17 -0.23
CA LYS A 41 4.09 12.46 1.21
C LYS A 41 2.71 12.92 1.70
N GLU A 42 2.03 13.78 0.95
CA GLU A 42 0.71 14.30 1.35
C GLU A 42 -0.36 13.20 1.40
N ALA A 43 -0.31 12.23 0.49
CA ALA A 43 -1.19 11.06 0.52
C ALA A 43 -0.91 10.19 1.75
N VAL A 44 0.38 10.00 2.08
CA VAL A 44 0.79 9.25 3.28
C VAL A 44 0.31 9.94 4.55
N ASP A 45 0.49 11.27 4.64
CA ASP A 45 0.03 12.06 5.79
C ASP A 45 -1.49 11.86 6.00
N ASP A 46 -2.30 11.97 4.95
CA ASP A 46 -3.76 11.79 5.04
C ASP A 46 -4.14 10.39 5.53
N VAL A 47 -3.52 9.35 4.97
CA VAL A 47 -3.76 7.95 5.34
C VAL A 47 -3.37 7.69 6.80
N VAL A 48 -2.20 8.16 7.23
CA VAL A 48 -1.71 7.98 8.61
C VAL A 48 -2.57 8.74 9.61
N GLU A 49 -2.93 10.00 9.33
CA GLU A 49 -3.83 10.80 10.17
C GLU A 49 -5.15 10.07 10.38
N TRP A 50 -5.77 9.56 9.30
CA TRP A 50 -7.03 8.82 9.40
C TRP A 50 -6.90 7.52 10.20
N LEU A 51 -5.83 6.75 9.99
CA LEU A 51 -5.58 5.49 10.72
C LEU A 51 -5.46 5.75 12.22
N MET A 52 -4.75 6.80 12.62
CA MET A 52 -4.62 7.21 14.02
C MET A 52 -5.97 7.63 14.61
N GLU A 53 -6.76 8.45 13.90
CA GLU A 53 -8.10 8.87 14.35
C GLU A 53 -9.08 7.70 14.49
N ASN A 54 -8.82 6.59 13.79
CA ASN A 54 -9.67 5.40 13.77
C ASN A 54 -9.10 4.22 14.58
N ASN A 55 -8.24 4.51 15.56
CA ASN A 55 -7.66 3.55 16.52
C ASN A 55 -6.91 2.40 15.84
N TYR A 56 -6.07 2.72 14.86
CA TYR A 56 -5.06 1.78 14.39
C TYR A 56 -3.75 2.02 15.15
N ASP A 57 -3.37 1.08 16.02
CA ASP A 57 -2.26 1.25 16.98
C ASP A 57 -0.88 0.82 16.46
N GLY A 58 -0.72 0.62 15.14
CA GLY A 58 0.55 0.18 14.54
C GLY A 58 1.48 1.30 14.07
N THR A 59 2.73 0.96 13.76
CA THR A 59 3.73 1.91 13.26
C THR A 59 3.79 1.85 11.73
N ILE A 60 3.06 2.75 11.10
CA ILE A 60 2.93 2.82 9.64
C ILE A 60 4.19 3.38 8.96
N LYS A 61 4.64 2.68 7.92
CA LYS A 61 5.76 3.02 7.03
C LYS A 61 5.36 2.83 5.57
N THR A 62 6.03 3.54 4.67
CA THR A 62 5.87 3.32 3.23
C THR A 62 7.16 2.81 2.61
N SER A 63 7.03 2.12 1.50
CA SER A 63 8.18 1.65 0.75
C SER A 63 7.85 1.55 -0.73
N GLY A 64 8.90 1.64 -1.53
CA GLY A 64 8.85 1.36 -2.96
C GLY A 64 9.94 0.36 -3.32
N SER A 65 9.73 -0.33 -4.43
CA SER A 65 10.75 -1.17 -5.06
C SER A 65 10.65 -1.04 -6.57
N TYR A 66 11.71 -1.46 -7.26
CA TYR A 66 11.81 -1.38 -8.70
C TYR A 66 12.50 -2.63 -9.27
N GLU A 67 11.81 -3.33 -10.16
CA GLU A 67 12.34 -4.40 -10.99
C GLU A 67 11.65 -4.28 -12.35
N ASP A 68 12.23 -3.47 -13.24
CA ASP A 68 11.67 -2.98 -14.52
C ASP A 68 10.41 -2.10 -14.41
N ILE A 69 9.53 -2.40 -13.45
CA ILE A 69 8.35 -1.63 -13.04
C ILE A 69 8.54 -1.14 -11.60
N ALA A 70 8.15 0.11 -11.33
CA ALA A 70 8.14 0.69 -9.99
C ALA A 70 6.82 0.38 -9.30
N VAL A 71 6.90 -0.10 -8.05
CA VAL A 71 5.74 -0.44 -7.23
C VAL A 71 5.88 0.13 -5.84
N TYR A 72 4.75 0.47 -5.22
CA TYR A 72 4.69 1.09 -3.91
C TYR A 72 3.74 0.35 -2.97
N GLY A 73 3.95 0.59 -1.67
CA GLY A 73 3.05 0.08 -0.65
C GLY A 73 3.24 0.73 0.70
N ILE A 74 2.34 0.38 1.59
CA ILE A 74 2.31 0.80 2.99
C ILE A 74 2.30 -0.42 3.88
N TYR A 75 3.00 -0.37 5.00
CA TYR A 75 3.09 -1.48 5.94
C TYR A 75 3.17 -1.02 7.39
N ASP A 76 2.69 -1.88 8.28
CA ASP A 76 2.87 -1.77 9.71
C ASP A 76 4.17 -2.47 10.11
N SER A 77 5.15 -1.67 10.50
CA SER A 77 6.48 -2.15 10.90
C SER A 77 6.50 -2.93 12.21
N GLU A 78 5.38 -2.97 12.95
CA GLU A 78 5.22 -3.83 14.12
C GLU A 78 4.75 -5.25 13.74
N LYS A 79 4.20 -5.42 12.53
CA LYS A 79 3.69 -6.71 12.04
C LYS A 79 4.60 -7.37 11.02
N ILE A 80 5.22 -6.58 10.15
CA ILE A 80 6.17 -7.08 9.16
C ILE A 80 7.44 -6.24 9.15
N THR A 81 8.56 -6.87 8.83
CA THR A 81 9.86 -6.21 8.69
C THR A 81 9.97 -5.46 7.36
N TYR A 82 10.96 -4.56 7.27
CA TYR A 82 11.28 -3.90 6.01
C TYR A 82 11.70 -4.90 4.93
N GLU A 83 12.47 -5.92 5.28
CA GLU A 83 12.93 -6.97 4.37
C GLU A 83 11.76 -7.79 3.81
N GLU A 84 10.79 -8.15 4.65
CA GLU A 84 9.56 -8.80 4.21
C GLU A 84 8.75 -7.92 3.26
N MET A 85 8.61 -6.63 3.58
CA MET A 85 7.92 -5.68 2.69
C MET A 85 8.63 -5.57 1.33
N GLN A 86 9.96 -5.47 1.32
CA GLN A 86 10.74 -5.43 0.09
C GLN A 86 10.57 -6.69 -0.75
N TYR A 87 10.55 -7.87 -0.12
CA TYR A 87 10.25 -9.13 -0.81
C TYR A 87 8.86 -9.10 -1.46
N LYS A 88 7.84 -8.61 -0.73
CA LYS A 88 6.47 -8.48 -1.26
C LYS A 88 6.35 -7.52 -2.43
N LEU A 89 7.05 -6.39 -2.39
CA LEU A 89 7.08 -5.43 -3.50
C LEU A 89 7.76 -6.03 -4.74
N LEU A 90 8.86 -6.77 -4.59
CA LEU A 90 9.49 -7.44 -5.74
C LEU A 90 8.57 -8.52 -6.34
N GLU A 91 7.82 -9.26 -5.51
CA GLU A 91 6.80 -10.19 -6.01
C GLU A 91 5.69 -9.46 -6.79
N GLU A 92 5.27 -8.28 -6.33
CA GLU A 92 4.28 -7.43 -7.00
C GLU A 92 4.77 -6.95 -8.37
N ALA A 93 5.97 -6.37 -8.44
CA ALA A 93 6.56 -5.92 -9.70
C ALA A 93 6.63 -7.06 -10.73
N ARG A 94 7.05 -8.26 -10.29
CA ARG A 94 7.10 -9.46 -11.15
C ARG A 94 5.74 -9.96 -11.64
N LYS A 95 4.67 -9.73 -10.88
CA LYS A 95 3.31 -10.06 -11.33
C LYS A 95 2.86 -9.07 -12.39
N GLN A 96 3.01 -7.77 -12.12
CA GLN A 96 2.63 -6.73 -13.07
C GLN A 96 3.36 -6.87 -14.42
N MET A 97 4.65 -7.21 -14.41
CA MET A 97 5.41 -7.50 -15.63
C MET A 97 4.82 -8.66 -16.46
N LYS A 98 4.35 -9.73 -15.80
CA LYS A 98 3.74 -10.88 -16.51
C LYS A 98 2.41 -10.50 -17.14
N ASP A 99 1.62 -9.67 -16.46
CA ASP A 99 0.34 -9.19 -16.96
C ASP A 99 0.53 -8.23 -18.14
N GLU A 100 1.57 -7.39 -18.14
CA GLU A 100 1.93 -6.53 -19.28
C GLU A 100 2.46 -7.31 -20.50
N SER A 101 3.08 -8.48 -20.27
CA SER A 101 3.64 -9.32 -21.35
C SER A 101 2.62 -10.17 -22.10
N GLY A 102 1.38 -10.29 -21.60
CA GLY A 102 0.29 -11.02 -22.27
C GLY A 102 0.48 -12.54 -22.45
N GLU A 103 1.54 -13.15 -21.90
CA GLU A 103 1.81 -14.58 -22.04
C GLU A 103 1.70 -15.34 -20.72
N VAL A 104 0.72 -16.26 -20.65
CA VAL A 104 0.70 -17.33 -19.65
C VAL A 104 1.75 -18.37 -20.05
N LYS A 105 2.84 -18.47 -19.27
CA LYS A 105 3.81 -19.57 -19.43
C LYS A 105 3.14 -20.92 -19.16
N LYS A 106 2.91 -21.70 -20.22
CA LYS A 106 2.90 -23.16 -20.21
C LYS A 106 4.06 -23.67 -21.06
#